data_AF-A0A344TIP0-F1
#
_entry.id   AF-A0A344TIP0-F1
#
_cell.length_a   1.000
_cell.length_b   1.000
_cell.length_c   1.000
_cell.angle_alpha   90.00
_cell.angle_beta   90.00
_cell.angle_gamma   90.00
#
_symmetry.space_group_name_H-M   'P 1'
#
loop_
_entity.id
_entity.type
_entity.pdbx_description
1 polymer ?
#
loop_
_entity_poly.entity_id
_entity_poly.type
_entity_poly.pdbx_seq_one_letter_code
_entity_poly.pdbx_strand_id
1 'polypeptide(L)' 'MNTNRKISLVALCVVAIVLFNTPFLSIFNKPTFIGSIPVFYGFLFGAWLLIIGATAWLLRQSEAEDE' A
#
# COMPACT_ATOMS: atom_id res chain seq x y z
N MET A 1 -5.68 -21.48 -14.62
CA MET A 1 -5.12 -20.12 -14.47
C MET A 1 -5.77 -19.48 -13.24
N ASN A 2 -5.17 -19.69 -12.05
CA ASN A 2 -5.80 -19.41 -10.75
C ASN A 2 -6.13 -17.92 -10.61
N THR A 3 -7.42 -17.59 -10.68
CA THR A 3 -7.98 -16.23 -10.56
C THR A 3 -7.51 -15.53 -9.28
N ASN A 4 -7.20 -16.29 -8.24
CA ASN A 4 -6.73 -15.82 -6.94
C ASN A 4 -5.44 -14.99 -7.02
N ARG A 5 -4.44 -15.36 -7.83
CA ARG A 5 -3.20 -14.58 -7.96
C ARG A 5 -3.42 -13.24 -8.67
N LYS A 6 -4.32 -13.21 -9.65
CA LYS A 6 -4.71 -11.97 -10.34
C LYS A 6 -5.49 -11.06 -9.40
N ILE A 7 -6.38 -11.61 -8.59
CA ILE A 7 -7.16 -10.86 -7.59
C ILE A 7 -6.23 -10.20 -6.57
N SER A 8 -5.17 -10.86 -6.11
CA SER A 8 -4.24 -10.26 -5.14
C SER A 8 -3.45 -9.08 -5.70
N LEU A 9 -2.98 -9.15 -6.95
CA LEU A 9 -2.33 -8.02 -7.62
C LEU A 9 -3.32 -6.88 -7.88
N VAL A 10 -4.55 -7.20 -8.27
CA VAL A 10 -5.62 -6.21 -8.44
C VAL A 10 -5.98 -5.57 -7.10
N ALA A 11 -6.06 -6.34 -6.02
CA ALA A 11 -6.30 -5.81 -4.67
C ALA A 11 -5.18 -4.86 -4.24
N LEU A 12 -3.91 -5.21 -4.50
CA LEU A 12 -2.76 -4.34 -4.28
C LEU A 12 -2.87 -3.04 -5.09
N CYS A 13 -3.22 -3.13 -6.38
CA CYS A 13 -3.45 -1.96 -7.22
C CYS A 13 -4.60 -1.10 -6.71
N VAL A 14 -5.72 -1.70 -6.30
CA VAL A 14 -6.88 -0.97 -5.76
C VAL A 14 -6.50 -0.29 -4.44
N VAL A 15 -5.78 -0.99 -3.55
CA VAL A 15 -5.27 -0.41 -2.30
C VAL A 15 -4.36 0.77 -2.59
N ALA A 16 -3.42 0.65 -3.55
CA ALA A 16 -2.57 1.75 -3.98
C ALA A 16 -3.41 2.92 -4.54
N ILE A 17 -4.36 2.67 -5.44
CA ILE A 17 -5.22 3.71 -6.02
C ILE A 17 -6.08 4.42 -4.95
N VAL A 18 -6.53 3.70 -3.92
CA VAL A 18 -7.30 4.24 -2.80
C VAL A 18 -6.40 5.06 -1.86
N LEU A 19 -5.19 4.57 -1.54
CA LEU A 19 -4.21 5.28 -0.71
C LEU A 19 -3.71 6.56 -1.39
N PHE A 20 -3.42 6.49 -2.68
CA PHE A 20 -2.94 7.61 -3.50
C PHE A 20 -4.08 8.44 -4.10
N ASN A 21 -5.32 8.25 -3.66
CA ASN A 21 -6.45 9.03 -4.14
C ASN A 21 -6.40 10.45 -3.55
N THR A 22 -6.70 11.45 -4.36
CA THR A 22 -6.79 12.87 -3.99
C THR A 22 -7.62 13.17 -2.71
N PRO A 23 -8.79 12.58 -2.44
CA PRO A 23 -9.55 12.77 -1.19
C PRO A 23 -8.79 12.27 0.05
N PHE A 24 -8.14 11.10 -0.02
CA PHE A 24 -7.35 10.59 1.10
C PHE A 24 -6.10 11.42 1.33
N LEU A 25 -5.41 11.77 0.24
CA LEU A 25 -4.27 12.70 0.29
C LEU A 25 -4.69 14.05 0.87
N SER A 26 -5.86 14.58 0.51
CA SER A 26 -6.39 15.87 0.99
C SER A 26 -6.68 15.89 2.49
N ILE A 27 -7.13 14.76 3.07
CA ILE A 27 -7.34 14.62 4.52
C ILE A 27 -6.01 14.76 5.28
N PHE A 28 -4.93 14.19 4.74
CA PHE A 28 -3.58 14.27 5.32
C PHE A 28 -2.75 15.47 4.83
N ASN A 29 -3.19 16.15 3.77
CA ASN A 29 -2.62 17.39 3.24
C ASN A 29 -3.02 18.60 4.10
N LYS A 30 -3.25 18.38 5.39
CA LYS A 30 -3.28 19.49 6.34
C LYS A 30 -1.84 19.84 6.69
N PRO A 31 -1.52 21.13 6.92
CA PRO A 31 -0.23 21.56 7.45
C PRO A 31 -0.10 21.18 8.93
N THR A 32 -0.40 19.91 9.24
CA THR A 32 -0.17 19.28 10.52
C THR A 32 1.25 18.74 10.49
N PHE A 33 2.08 19.29 11.36
CA PHE A 33 3.46 18.90 11.55
C PHE A 33 3.55 18.07 12.84
N ILE A 34 4.16 16.89 12.77
CA ILE A 34 4.60 16.18 13.98
C ILE A 34 6.05 16.64 14.20
N GLY A 35 6.24 17.53 15.16
CA GLY A 35 7.51 18.26 15.33
C GLY A 35 7.76 19.19 14.15
N SER A 36 8.64 18.78 13.23
CA SER A 36 9.06 19.52 12.03
C SER A 36 8.80 18.77 10.71
N ILE A 37 8.22 17.57 10.78
CA ILE A 37 7.96 16.72 9.61
C ILE A 37 6.46 16.78 9.27
N PRO A 38 6.09 17.12 8.02
CA PRO A 38 4.71 17.04 7.57
C PRO A 38 4.18 15.61 7.67
N VAL A 39 3.00 15.46 8.29
CA VAL A 39 2.32 14.16 8.45
C VAL A 39 2.13 13.43 7.11
N PHE A 40 2.03 14.20 6.03
CA PHE A 40 2.00 13.69 4.65
C PHE A 40 3.12 12.70 4.33
N TYR A 41 4.35 12.96 4.77
CA TYR A 41 5.48 12.05 4.52
C TYR A 41 5.29 10.72 5.27
N GLY A 42 4.79 10.77 6.51
CA GLY A 42 4.49 9.56 7.28
C GLY A 42 3.45 8.69 6.58
N PHE A 43 2.39 9.31 6.04
CA PHE A 43 1.39 8.60 5.25
C PHE A 43 1.99 8.00 3.97
N LEU A 44 2.78 8.77 3.22
CA LEU A 44 3.41 8.33 1.98
C LEU A 44 4.34 7.13 2.19
N PHE A 45 5.23 7.21 3.17
CA PHE A 45 6.15 6.11 3.50
C PHE A 45 5.42 4.91 4.10
N GLY A 46 4.38 5.14 4.91
CA GLY A 46 3.54 4.06 5.46
C GLY A 46 2.79 3.31 4.37
N ALA A 47 2.14 4.05 3.45
CA ALA A 47 1.49 3.52 2.27
C ALA A 47 2.44 2.67 1.41
N TRP A 48 3.65 3.17 1.20
CA TRP A 48 4.69 2.49 0.44
C TRP A 48 5.15 1.19 1.12
N LEU A 49 5.39 1.21 2.43
CA LEU A 49 5.72 -0.01 3.20
C LEU A 49 4.60 -1.04 3.17
N LEU A 50 3.34 -0.61 3.22
CA LEU A 50 2.18 -1.50 3.14
C LEU A 50 2.16 -2.26 1.80
N ILE A 51 2.43 -1.55 0.69
CA ILE A 51 2.51 -2.14 -0.66
C ILE A 51 3.67 -3.14 -0.75
N ILE A 52 4.85 -2.78 -0.24
CA ILE A 52 6.02 -3.68 -0.25
C ILE A 52 5.75 -4.92 0.61
N GLY A 53 5.21 -4.75 1.82
CA GLY A 53 4.89 -5.85 2.72
C GLY A 53 3.85 -6.80 2.12
N ALA A 54 2.79 -6.27 1.51
CA ALA A 54 1.79 -7.07 0.82
C ALA A 54 2.38 -7.80 -0.40
N THR A 55 3.27 -7.15 -1.15
CA THR A 55 3.96 -7.77 -2.29
C THR A 55 4.88 -8.90 -1.83
N ALA A 56 5.68 -8.66 -0.78
CA ALA A 56 6.57 -9.65 -0.18
C ALA A 56 5.78 -10.85 0.39
N TRP A 57 4.64 -10.60 1.03
CA TRP A 57 3.77 -11.65 1.53
C TRP A 57 3.18 -12.50 0.40
N LEU A 58 2.76 -11.88 -0.70
CA LEU A 58 2.25 -12.61 -1.87
C LEU A 58 3.31 -13.47 -2.55
N LEU A 59 4.53 -12.94 -2.70
CA LEU A 59 5.68 -13.70 -3.21
C LEU A 59 6.00 -14.90 -2.31
N ARG A 60 5.97 -14.72 -0.98
CA ARG A 60 6.18 -15.82 -0.04
C ARG A 60 5.09 -16.88 -0.09
N GLN A 61 3.82 -16.48 -0.26
CA GLN A 61 2.74 -17.45 -0.46
C GLN A 61 2.90 -18.24 -1.75
N SER A 62 3.47 -17.64 -2.81
CA SER A 62 3.73 -18.38 -4.03
C SER A 62 4.83 -19.42 -3.89
N GLU A 63 5.87 -19.17 -3.10
CA GLU A 63 6.95 -20.14 -2.87
C GLU A 63 6.52 -21.29 -1.96
N ALA A 64 5.70 -21.03 -0.93
CA ALA A 64 5.20 -22.06 -0.03
C ALA A 64 4.15 -23.01 -0.66
N GLU A 65 3.62 -22.67 -1.83
CA GLU A 65 2.69 -23.51 -2.60
C GLU A 65 3.44 -24.51 -3.50
N ASP A 66 4.75 -24.30 -3.72
CA ASP A 66 5.62 -25.09 -4.60
C ASP A 66 6.51 -26.12 -3.83
N GLU A 67 6.49 -26.14 -2.48
CA GLU A 67 7.09 -27.19 -1.62
C GLU A 67 6.05 -28.22 -1.14
#